data_AF-A0A381VDU2-F1
#
_entry.id   AF-A0A381VDU2-F1
#
_cell.length_a   1.000
_cell.length_b   1.000
_cell.length_c   1.000
_cell.angle_alpha   90.00
_cell.angle_beta   90.00
_cell.angle_gamma   90.00
#
_symmetry.space_group_name_H-M   'P 1'
#
loop_
_entity.id
_entity.type
_entity.pdbx_description
1 polymer ?
#
loop_
_entity_poly.entity_id
_entity_poly.type
_entity_poly.pdbx_seq_one_letter_code
_entity_poly.pdbx_strand_id
1 'polypeptide(L)'
;SVVTVNKKEVTLLRQSDDKRITTKISNLSEYDQEFIESLIWDGETEKIIDFDDLSSEDKRLIRLIKQEISETKNSKGMKVSKPFASLRLKVGLSLVEFIHGSIDHNQNASDKQNLDISDRINNVDALGVFIKAEVVTDNKKSKGYFQINTSVPGLTSLALGIEHNVWGMFNIGSNFVYIPKSSGIEFQARQSSKSKAWTWYPATEDGAFLPELYFSIHF
;
A
#
# COMPACT_ATOMS: atom_id res chain seq x y z
N SER A 1 -19.32 -24.26 7.83
CA SER A 1 -20.45 -23.99 8.74
C SER A 1 -19.99 -22.99 9.79
N VAL A 2 -20.76 -21.94 10.05
CA VAL A 2 -20.48 -21.00 11.16
C VAL A 2 -21.24 -21.52 12.37
N VAL A 3 -20.51 -21.81 13.45
CA VAL A 3 -21.08 -22.33 14.69
C VAL A 3 -20.93 -21.25 15.76
N THR A 4 -22.05 -20.87 16.39
CA THR A 4 -22.05 -19.97 17.54
C THR A 4 -22.46 -20.79 18.75
N VAL A 5 -21.55 -20.95 19.71
CA VAL A 5 -21.77 -21.71 20.93
C VAL A 5 -22.05 -20.73 22.07
N ASN A 6 -23.20 -20.88 22.71
CA ASN A 6 -23.49 -20.29 24.02
C ASN A 6 -23.43 -21.43 25.06
N LYS A 7 -23.09 -21.15 26.32
CA LYS A 7 -22.85 -22.17 27.38
C LYS A 7 -24.01 -23.16 27.63
N LYS A 8 -25.18 -22.99 26.99
CA LYS A 8 -26.37 -23.85 27.12
C LYS A 8 -26.97 -24.32 25.78
N GLU A 9 -26.60 -23.70 24.68
CA GLU A 9 -27.27 -23.88 23.38
C GLU A 9 -26.31 -23.61 22.23
N VAL A 10 -26.52 -24.34 21.14
CA VAL A 10 -25.70 -24.27 19.93
C VAL A 10 -26.60 -23.89 18.77
N THR A 11 -26.19 -22.86 18.03
CA THR A 11 -26.84 -22.48 16.78
C THR A 11 -26.02 -22.99 15.62
N LEU A 12 -26.60 -23.88 14.84
CA LEU A 12 -26.04 -24.43 13.61
C LEU A 12 -26.63 -23.71 12.40
N LEU A 13 -25.76 -23.26 11.50
CA LEU A 13 -26.16 -22.79 10.17
C LEU A 13 -26.06 -23.95 9.18
N ARG A 14 -27.22 -24.41 8.68
CA ARG A 14 -27.27 -25.46 7.67
C ARG A 14 -26.92 -24.87 6.30
N GLN A 15 -25.84 -25.37 5.69
CA GLN A 15 -25.29 -24.81 4.44
C GLN A 15 -26.19 -25.01 3.21
N SER A 16 -27.15 -25.93 3.26
CA SER A 16 -28.02 -26.21 2.11
C SER A 16 -29.12 -25.17 1.91
N ASP A 17 -29.57 -24.52 2.98
CA ASP A 17 -30.77 -23.66 2.98
C ASP A 17 -30.60 -22.39 3.84
N ASP A 18 -29.38 -22.12 4.34
CA ASP A 18 -29.05 -21.04 5.28
C ASP A 18 -29.95 -20.97 6.52
N LYS A 19 -30.61 -22.08 6.85
CA LYS A 19 -31.51 -22.14 8.00
C LYS A 19 -30.71 -22.27 9.29
N ARG A 20 -31.05 -21.43 10.25
CA ARG A 20 -30.52 -21.51 11.62
C ARG A 20 -31.31 -22.51 12.44
N ILE A 21 -30.62 -23.45 13.06
CA ILE A 21 -31.19 -24.46 13.93
C ILE A 21 -30.54 -24.29 15.29
N THR A 22 -31.34 -23.94 16.30
CA THR A 22 -30.88 -23.82 17.68
C THR A 22 -31.30 -25.07 18.44
N THR A 23 -30.33 -25.72 19.08
CA THR A 23 -30.58 -26.88 19.94
C THR A 23 -29.85 -26.72 21.26
N LYS A 24 -30.39 -27.32 22.32
CA LYS A 24 -29.73 -27.39 23.62
C LYS A 24 -28.60 -28.41 23.54
N ILE A 25 -27.45 -28.10 24.15
CA ILE A 25 -26.27 -29.00 24.16
C ILE A 25 -26.63 -30.34 24.82
N SER A 26 -27.46 -30.32 25.88
CA SER A 26 -27.96 -31.50 26.57
C SER A 26 -28.75 -32.48 25.70
N ASN A 27 -29.22 -32.05 24.53
CA ASN A 27 -30.01 -32.87 23.62
C ASN A 27 -29.14 -33.51 22.52
N LEU A 28 -27.83 -33.25 22.51
CA LEU A 28 -26.88 -33.82 21.56
C LEU A 28 -26.34 -35.16 22.06
N SER A 29 -25.73 -35.95 21.17
CA SER A 29 -25.07 -37.19 21.59
C SER A 29 -23.85 -36.88 22.48
N GLU A 30 -23.42 -37.83 23.31
CA GLU A 30 -22.24 -37.66 24.17
C GLU A 30 -21.00 -37.28 23.36
N TYR A 31 -20.81 -37.91 22.19
CA TYR A 31 -19.74 -37.59 21.25
C TYR A 31 -19.80 -36.13 20.76
N ASP A 32 -20.99 -35.65 20.40
CA ASP A 32 -21.16 -34.28 19.91
C ASP A 32 -20.97 -33.25 21.04
N GLN A 33 -21.35 -33.60 22.27
CA GLN A 33 -21.11 -32.78 23.45
C GLN A 33 -19.60 -32.62 23.72
N GLU A 34 -18.85 -33.73 23.75
CA GLU A 34 -17.38 -33.71 23.91
C GLU A 34 -16.70 -32.92 22.78
N PHE A 35 -17.15 -33.07 21.54
CA PHE A 35 -16.64 -32.31 20.42
C PHE A 35 -16.87 -30.81 20.59
N ILE A 36 -18.05 -30.38 21.01
CA ILE A 36 -18.36 -28.96 21.24
C ILE A 36 -17.55 -28.40 22.42
N GLU A 37 -17.36 -29.16 23.48
CA GLU A 37 -16.49 -28.79 24.60
C GLU A 37 -15.04 -28.60 24.15
N SER A 38 -14.55 -29.44 23.23
CA SER A 38 -13.19 -29.30 22.65
C SER A 38 -13.01 -28.03 21.80
N LEU A 39 -14.11 -27.44 21.30
CA LEU A 39 -14.10 -26.21 20.51
C LEU A 39 -14.15 -24.94 21.37
N ILE A 40 -14.40 -25.08 22.68
CA ILE A 40 -14.35 -23.96 23.61
C ILE A 40 -12.89 -23.75 24.01
N TRP A 41 -12.25 -22.74 23.43
CA TRP A 41 -10.98 -22.24 23.94
C TRP A 41 -11.25 -21.60 25.31
N ASP A 42 -10.84 -22.27 26.38
CA ASP A 42 -11.07 -21.85 27.77
C ASP A 42 -10.19 -20.66 28.20
N GLY A 43 -9.19 -20.30 27.39
CA GLY A 43 -8.23 -19.24 27.68
C GLY A 43 -7.30 -19.53 28.86
N GLU A 44 -7.39 -20.72 29.48
CA GLU A 44 -6.63 -21.14 30.66
C GLU A 44 -5.77 -22.38 30.40
N THR A 45 -6.18 -23.30 29.51
CA THR A 45 -5.37 -24.45 29.14
C THR A 45 -4.38 -24.13 28.03
N GLU A 46 -3.10 -24.14 28.39
CA GLU A 46 -2.01 -24.08 27.43
C GLU A 46 -1.86 -25.45 26.74
N LYS A 47 -2.18 -25.50 25.44
CA LYS A 47 -1.84 -26.65 24.61
C LYS A 47 -0.46 -26.43 24.00
N ILE A 48 0.53 -27.17 24.50
CA ILE A 48 1.87 -27.20 23.93
C ILE A 48 1.84 -28.15 22.72
N ILE A 49 1.96 -27.59 21.52
CA ILE A 49 2.05 -28.34 20.26
C ILE A 49 3.51 -28.23 19.79
N ASP A 50 4.13 -29.36 19.45
CA ASP A 50 5.47 -29.34 18.89
C ASP A 50 5.44 -28.66 17.51
N PHE A 51 6.47 -27.89 17.21
CA PHE A 51 6.55 -27.17 15.94
C PHE A 51 6.52 -28.13 14.76
N ASP A 52 7.08 -29.33 14.92
CA ASP A 52 7.15 -30.34 13.86
C ASP A 52 5.78 -30.94 13.52
N ASP A 53 4.83 -30.91 14.45
CA ASP A 53 3.47 -31.43 14.25
C ASP A 53 2.54 -30.44 13.53
N LEU A 54 3.02 -29.22 13.25
CA LEU A 54 2.25 -28.19 12.55
C LEU A 54 2.25 -28.39 11.03
N SER A 55 1.18 -27.90 10.39
CA SER A 55 1.09 -27.82 8.93
C SER A 55 2.16 -26.89 8.35
N SER A 56 2.47 -27.05 7.05
CA SER A 56 3.49 -26.23 6.39
C SER A 56 3.12 -24.74 6.37
N GLU A 57 1.83 -24.45 6.24
CA GLU A 57 1.23 -23.12 6.27
C GLU A 57 1.36 -22.48 7.66
N ASP A 58 1.07 -23.22 8.73
CA ASP A 58 1.17 -22.75 10.11
C ASP A 58 2.63 -22.55 10.52
N LYS A 59 3.53 -23.44 10.10
CA LYS A 59 4.98 -23.28 10.27
C LYS A 59 5.47 -22.00 9.62
N ARG A 60 4.94 -21.64 8.45
CA ARG A 60 5.29 -20.40 7.73
C ARG A 60 4.77 -19.17 8.47
N LEU A 61 3.54 -19.20 8.96
CA LEU A 61 2.97 -18.12 9.79
C LEU A 61 3.76 -17.92 11.09
N ILE A 62 4.12 -19.00 11.78
CA ILE A 62 4.92 -18.93 13.01
C ILE A 62 6.35 -18.44 12.71
N ARG A 63 6.98 -18.87 11.61
CA ARG A 63 8.30 -18.35 11.19
C ARG A 63 8.26 -16.86 10.85
N LEU A 64 7.15 -16.37 10.28
CA LEU A 64 6.95 -14.94 10.03
C LEU A 64 6.79 -14.13 11.33
N ILE A 65 6.28 -14.75 12.40
CA ILE A 65 6.05 -14.12 13.70
C ILE A 65 7.27 -14.26 14.65
N LYS A 66 7.99 -15.38 14.61
CA LYS A 66 9.19 -15.64 15.42
C LYS A 66 10.44 -15.02 14.79
N GLN A 67 10.57 -13.70 14.87
CA GLN A 67 11.90 -13.07 14.84
C GLN A 67 12.60 -13.39 16.18
N GLU A 68 13.51 -14.37 16.12
CA GLU A 68 14.56 -14.78 17.07
C GLU A 68 14.27 -14.62 18.58
N ILE A 69 13.73 -15.68 19.19
CA ILE A 69 13.71 -15.87 20.65
C ILE A 69 14.90 -16.77 20.99
N SER A 70 15.96 -16.19 21.54
CA SER A 70 17.10 -16.92 22.12
C SER A 70 16.99 -16.87 23.65
N GLU A 71 16.81 -18.03 24.26
CA GLU A 71 16.76 -18.18 25.71
C GLU A 71 18.04 -18.87 26.19
N THR A 72 19.02 -18.09 26.66
CA THR A 72 20.18 -18.65 27.36
C THR A 72 19.82 -18.88 28.83
N LYS A 73 20.15 -20.07 29.35
CA LYS A 73 19.89 -20.60 30.71
C LYS A 73 20.23 -19.70 31.92
N ASN A 74 20.73 -18.48 31.74
CA ASN A 74 21.38 -17.69 32.81
C ASN A 74 21.13 -16.16 32.83
N SER A 75 20.06 -15.61 32.24
CA SER A 75 19.88 -14.15 32.19
C SER A 75 18.67 -13.60 32.96
N LYS A 76 18.97 -12.69 33.90
CA LYS A 76 18.05 -11.75 34.55
C LYS A 76 17.10 -11.10 33.53
N GLY A 77 15.80 -11.36 33.67
CA GLY A 77 14.73 -10.57 33.07
C GLY A 77 14.52 -10.77 31.56
N MET A 78 13.29 -11.13 31.20
CA MET A 78 12.80 -11.24 29.84
C MET A 78 12.95 -9.90 29.09
N LYS A 79 13.82 -9.84 28.08
CA LYS A 79 13.93 -8.68 27.19
C LYS A 79 13.07 -8.93 25.95
N VAL A 80 11.80 -8.54 26.04
CA VAL A 80 10.86 -8.59 24.91
C VAL A 80 11.40 -7.64 23.82
N SER A 81 11.76 -8.19 22.65
CA SER A 81 12.10 -7.38 21.48
C SER A 81 10.82 -6.69 21.00
N LYS A 82 10.72 -5.37 21.25
CA LYS A 82 9.66 -4.57 20.63
C LYS A 82 10.01 -4.42 19.15
N PRO A 83 9.04 -4.57 18.23
CA PRO A 83 9.28 -4.25 16.82
C PRO A 83 9.81 -2.81 16.73
N PHE A 84 10.83 -2.60 15.89
CA PHE A 84 11.49 -1.29 15.77
C PHE A 84 10.88 -0.42 14.65
N ALA A 85 10.15 -1.05 13.73
CA ALA A 85 9.55 -0.38 12.59
C ALA A 85 8.29 -1.11 12.11
N SER A 86 7.41 -0.36 11.44
CA SER A 86 6.20 -0.83 10.78
C SER A 86 6.32 -0.65 9.27
N LEU A 87 5.89 -1.66 8.50
CA LEU A 87 5.72 -1.56 7.06
C LEU A 87 4.29 -1.14 6.73
N ARG A 88 4.13 -0.20 5.81
CA ARG A 88 2.85 0.30 5.30
C ARG A 88 2.85 0.20 3.78
N LEU A 89 1.78 -0.37 3.23
CA LEU A 89 1.55 -0.40 1.79
C LEU A 89 0.38 0.53 1.48
N LYS A 90 0.60 1.49 0.57
CA LYS A 90 -0.40 2.45 0.10
C LYS A 90 -0.57 2.28 -1.40
N VAL A 91 -1.81 2.26 -1.87
CA VAL A 91 -2.18 2.26 -3.28
C VAL A 91 -3.22 3.34 -3.48
N GLY A 92 -3.10 4.14 -4.52
CA GLY A 92 -4.05 5.21 -4.79
C GLY A 92 -4.12 5.59 -6.27
N LEU A 93 -5.20 6.32 -6.59
CA LEU A 93 -5.40 6.94 -7.88
C LEU A 93 -5.05 8.42 -7.76
N SER A 94 -4.39 8.98 -8.76
CA SER A 94 -4.14 10.42 -8.88
C SER A 94 -4.75 10.91 -10.19
N LEU A 95 -5.67 11.86 -10.12
CA LEU A 95 -6.12 12.57 -11.32
C LEU A 95 -5.24 13.80 -11.48
N VAL A 96 -4.59 13.95 -12.63
CA VAL A 96 -3.84 15.17 -12.96
C VAL A 96 -4.42 15.71 -14.26
N GLU A 97 -4.89 16.95 -14.24
CA GLU A 97 -5.30 17.66 -15.44
C GLU A 97 -4.10 18.47 -15.96
N PHE A 98 -3.68 18.21 -17.20
CA PHE A 98 -2.58 18.95 -17.82
C PHE A 98 -3.15 19.98 -18.80
N ILE A 99 -2.92 21.26 -18.52
CA ILE A 99 -3.25 22.36 -19.43
C ILE A 99 -1.94 22.83 -20.06
N HIS A 100 -1.80 22.70 -21.38
CA HIS A 100 -0.63 23.19 -22.09
C HIS A 100 -0.97 24.46 -22.88
N GLY A 101 -0.30 25.57 -22.58
CA GLY A 101 -0.40 26.82 -23.34
C GLY A 101 0.82 26.99 -24.24
N SER A 102 0.62 27.04 -25.55
CA SER A 102 1.64 27.36 -26.54
C SER A 102 1.46 28.80 -27.02
N ILE A 103 2.59 29.49 -27.21
CA ILE A 103 2.65 30.85 -27.75
C ILE A 103 3.33 30.76 -29.10
N ASP A 104 2.65 31.26 -30.15
CA ASP A 104 3.25 31.34 -31.48
C ASP A 104 4.42 32.35 -31.47
N HIS A 105 5.64 31.83 -31.57
CA HIS A 105 6.87 32.62 -31.52
C HIS A 105 7.11 33.45 -32.78
N ASN A 106 6.32 33.25 -33.84
CA ASN A 106 6.43 34.02 -35.08
C ASN A 106 5.58 35.30 -35.09
N GLN A 107 4.86 35.61 -34.01
CA GLN A 107 4.07 36.84 -33.92
C GLN A 107 4.91 38.02 -33.40
N ASN A 108 4.90 39.14 -34.14
CA ASN A 108 5.55 40.38 -33.74
C ASN A 108 4.89 40.94 -32.46
N ALA A 109 5.69 41.57 -31.59
CA ALA A 109 5.32 42.07 -30.27
C ALA A 109 4.18 43.12 -30.21
N SER A 110 3.57 43.47 -31.35
CA SER A 110 2.48 44.45 -31.47
C SER A 110 1.11 43.84 -31.80
N ASP A 111 1.04 42.54 -32.11
CA ASP A 111 -0.22 41.85 -32.40
C ASP A 111 -0.75 41.12 -31.15
N LYS A 112 -2.08 40.98 -31.03
CA LYS A 112 -2.71 40.18 -29.95
C LYS A 112 -2.10 38.78 -29.97
N GLN A 113 -1.32 38.47 -28.94
CA GLN A 113 -0.62 37.21 -28.79
C GLN A 113 -1.66 36.08 -28.77
N ASN A 114 -1.70 35.26 -29.81
CA ASN A 114 -2.60 34.13 -29.87
C ASN A 114 -2.06 33.03 -28.94
N LEU A 115 -2.65 32.91 -27.75
CA LEU A 115 -2.38 31.82 -26.81
C LEU A 115 -3.16 30.58 -27.25
N ASP A 116 -2.46 29.57 -27.76
CA ASP A 116 -3.08 28.28 -28.04
C ASP A 116 -3.07 27.41 -26.79
N ILE A 117 -4.21 27.32 -26.12
CA ILE A 117 -4.40 26.41 -24.99
C ILE A 117 -4.79 25.04 -25.57
N SER A 118 -3.84 24.12 -25.63
CA SER A 118 -4.09 22.70 -25.87
C SER A 118 -4.57 22.08 -24.57
N ASP A 119 -5.89 22.03 -24.43
CA ASP A 119 -6.57 21.29 -23.40
C ASP A 119 -6.93 19.91 -23.97
N ARG A 120 -6.57 18.84 -23.23
CA ARG A 120 -6.93 17.42 -23.44
C ARG A 120 -5.89 16.52 -24.10
N ILE A 121 -5.41 15.60 -23.29
CA ILE A 121 -4.83 14.31 -23.69
C ILE A 121 -5.99 13.44 -24.21
N ASN A 122 -6.03 13.08 -25.50
CA ASN A 122 -6.98 12.10 -26.06
C ASN A 122 -8.45 12.19 -25.58
N ASN A 123 -8.97 13.37 -25.22
CA ASN A 123 -10.30 13.55 -24.64
C ASN A 123 -10.56 12.81 -23.30
N VAL A 124 -9.51 12.40 -22.57
CA VAL A 124 -9.57 11.67 -21.30
C VAL A 124 -8.64 12.33 -20.28
N ASP A 125 -9.12 12.54 -19.05
CA ASP A 125 -8.29 13.06 -17.96
C ASP A 125 -7.07 12.18 -17.74
N ALA A 126 -5.92 12.80 -17.45
CA ALA A 126 -4.69 12.09 -17.16
C ALA A 126 -4.83 11.36 -15.81
N LEU A 127 -5.33 10.13 -15.87
CA LEU A 127 -5.45 9.25 -14.72
C LEU A 127 -4.11 8.58 -14.47
N GLY A 128 -3.60 8.75 -13.25
CA GLY A 128 -2.44 8.09 -12.70
C GLY A 128 -2.81 7.11 -11.59
N VAL A 129 -1.95 6.11 -11.41
CA VAL A 129 -1.98 5.17 -10.29
C VAL A 129 -0.62 5.23 -9.61
N PHE A 130 -0.61 5.20 -8.29
CA PHE A 130 0.62 5.05 -7.53
C PHE A 130 0.53 3.88 -6.55
N ILE A 131 1.67 3.21 -6.38
CA ILE A 131 1.90 2.20 -5.35
C ILE A 131 3.09 2.67 -4.52
N LYS A 132 2.93 2.73 -3.21
CA LYS A 132 3.95 3.21 -2.28
C LYS A 132 4.11 2.26 -1.10
N ALA A 133 5.31 1.73 -0.93
CA ALA A 133 5.71 0.98 0.25
C ALA A 133 6.51 1.91 1.18
N GLU A 134 6.11 2.05 2.44
CA GLU A 134 6.76 2.90 3.44
C GLU A 134 7.16 2.07 4.66
N VAL A 135 8.38 2.20 5.14
CA VAL A 135 8.83 1.67 6.43
C VAL A 135 8.96 2.85 7.39
N VAL A 136 8.25 2.80 8.52
CA VAL A 136 8.22 3.87 9.53
C VAL A 136 8.74 3.33 10.84
N THR A 137 9.70 4.02 11.47
CA THR A 137 10.20 3.63 12.78
C THR A 137 9.13 3.75 13.86
N ASP A 138 9.24 2.97 14.93
CA ASP A 138 8.25 2.93 16.01
C ASP A 138 8.09 4.28 16.72
N ASN A 139 9.18 5.04 16.85
CA ASN A 139 9.16 6.41 17.36
C ASN A 139 8.50 7.41 16.39
N LYS A 140 8.08 6.96 15.20
CA LYS A 140 7.48 7.73 14.10
C LYS A 140 8.34 8.91 13.61
N LYS A 141 9.62 8.95 13.99
CA LYS A 141 10.53 10.04 13.60
C LYS A 141 11.14 9.82 12.24
N SER A 142 11.39 8.59 11.84
CA SER A 142 12.01 8.30 10.54
C SER A 142 11.07 7.47 9.69
N LYS A 143 11.05 7.75 8.40
CA LYS A 143 10.40 6.90 7.41
C LYS A 143 11.28 6.77 6.16
N GLY A 144 11.33 5.57 5.62
CA GLY A 144 11.86 5.31 4.27
C GLY A 144 10.70 4.87 3.38
N TYR A 145 10.75 5.18 2.10
CA TYR A 145 9.73 4.74 1.16
C TYR A 145 10.28 4.43 -0.23
N PHE A 146 9.58 3.53 -0.90
CA PHE A 146 9.69 3.26 -2.33
C PHE A 146 8.32 3.49 -2.96
N GLN A 147 8.28 4.17 -4.10
CA GLN A 147 7.04 4.52 -4.79
C GLN A 147 7.18 4.29 -6.28
N ILE A 148 6.14 3.74 -6.90
CA ILE A 148 5.98 3.62 -8.35
C ILE A 148 4.76 4.47 -8.71
N ASN A 149 4.93 5.37 -9.67
CA ASN A 149 3.83 6.10 -10.30
C ASN A 149 3.74 5.67 -11.75
N THR A 150 2.53 5.48 -12.25
CA THR A 150 2.24 5.21 -13.66
C THR A 150 0.99 5.98 -14.07
N SER A 151 0.90 6.44 -15.31
CA SER A 151 -0.27 7.15 -15.81
C SER A 151 -0.68 6.68 -17.20
N VAL A 152 -1.97 6.79 -17.48
CA VAL A 152 -2.57 6.45 -18.79
C VAL A 152 -1.90 7.19 -19.96
N PRO A 153 -1.51 8.47 -19.84
CA PRO A 153 -0.75 9.17 -20.89
C PRO A 153 0.68 8.66 -21.16
N GLY A 154 1.19 7.70 -20.36
CA GLY A 154 2.50 7.08 -20.57
C GLY A 154 3.59 7.45 -19.55
N LEU A 155 3.31 8.32 -18.57
CA LEU A 155 4.30 8.71 -17.58
C LEU A 155 4.47 7.61 -16.52
N THR A 156 5.68 7.09 -16.41
CA THR A 156 6.13 6.22 -15.32
C THR A 156 7.26 6.87 -14.55
N SER A 157 7.27 6.74 -13.23
CA SER A 157 8.39 7.19 -12.39
C SER A 157 8.57 6.26 -11.19
N LEU A 158 9.81 6.05 -10.78
CA LEU A 158 10.16 5.35 -9.55
C LEU A 158 10.74 6.37 -8.57
N ALA A 159 10.36 6.31 -7.30
CA ALA A 159 10.91 7.18 -6.27
C ALA A 159 11.39 6.38 -5.06
N LEU A 160 12.55 6.73 -4.53
CA LEU A 160 13.15 6.20 -3.32
C LEU A 160 13.46 7.35 -2.39
N GLY A 161 12.84 7.39 -1.21
CA GLY A 161 13.03 8.50 -0.29
C GLY A 161 13.22 8.09 1.15
N ILE A 162 13.89 8.96 1.89
CA ILE A 162 14.04 8.92 3.34
C ILE A 162 13.62 10.26 3.91
N GLU A 163 12.95 10.25 5.05
CA GLU A 163 12.54 11.45 5.77
C GLU A 163 12.77 11.23 7.27
N HIS A 164 13.26 12.27 7.93
CA HIS A 164 13.48 12.30 9.37
C HIS A 164 12.88 13.56 9.99
N ASN A 165 12.08 13.37 11.03
CA ASN A 165 11.56 14.41 11.89
C ASN A 165 12.65 14.86 12.85
N VAL A 166 13.16 16.07 12.61
CA VAL A 166 14.23 16.66 13.43
C VAL A 166 13.64 17.23 14.71
N TRP A 167 12.54 17.97 14.60
CA TRP A 167 11.92 18.61 15.75
C TRP A 167 10.47 19.00 15.49
N GLY A 168 9.54 18.43 16.26
CA GLY A 168 8.13 18.77 16.22
C GLY A 168 7.54 18.61 14.82
N MET A 169 7.29 19.73 14.15
CA MET A 169 6.69 19.80 12.82
C MET A 169 7.71 19.76 11.67
N PHE A 170 9.01 19.90 11.96
CA PHE A 170 10.07 20.00 10.96
C PHE A 170 10.63 18.63 10.57
N ASN A 171 10.57 18.34 9.27
CA ASN A 171 11.15 17.13 8.67
C ASN A 171 12.17 17.50 7.61
N ILE A 172 13.25 16.71 7.54
CA ILE A 172 14.25 16.77 6.50
C ILE A 172 14.17 15.47 5.72
N GLY A 173 14.19 15.54 4.40
CA GLY A 173 14.16 14.36 3.57
C GLY A 173 15.08 14.46 2.35
N SER A 174 15.43 13.28 1.87
CA SER A 174 16.05 13.11 0.56
C SER A 174 15.19 12.14 -0.24
N ASN A 175 14.98 12.46 -1.51
CA ASN A 175 14.24 11.63 -2.44
C ASN A 175 15.05 11.47 -3.73
N PHE A 176 14.96 10.31 -4.34
CA PHE A 176 15.58 10.00 -5.62
C PHE A 176 14.49 9.58 -6.56
N VAL A 177 14.22 10.39 -7.59
CA VAL A 177 13.21 10.08 -8.60
C VAL A 177 13.91 9.64 -9.87
N TYR A 178 13.57 8.44 -10.33
CA TYR A 178 14.00 7.90 -11.61
C TYR A 178 12.83 7.86 -12.58
N ILE A 179 12.99 8.57 -13.70
CA ILE A 179 12.05 8.56 -14.83
C ILE A 179 12.72 7.73 -15.93
N PRO A 180 12.20 6.54 -16.27
CA PRO A 180 12.79 5.68 -17.28
C PRO A 180 12.71 6.29 -18.69
N LYS A 181 13.52 5.73 -19.60
CA LYS A 181 13.51 6.08 -21.03
C LYS A 181 12.11 5.99 -21.63
N SER A 182 11.81 6.92 -22.54
CA SER A 182 10.53 7.00 -23.24
C SER A 182 9.31 7.22 -22.33
N SER A 183 9.52 7.56 -21.06
CA SER A 183 8.47 7.94 -20.13
C SER A 183 8.06 9.39 -20.37
N GLY A 184 6.95 9.58 -21.07
CA GLY A 184 6.45 10.88 -21.49
C GLY A 184 4.93 10.94 -21.46
N ILE A 185 4.41 12.14 -21.63
CA ILE A 185 2.99 12.43 -21.69
C ILE A 185 2.65 12.74 -23.14
N GLU A 186 1.79 11.95 -23.75
CA GLU A 186 1.34 12.16 -25.13
C GLU A 186 0.20 13.19 -25.19
N PHE A 187 0.33 14.15 -26.12
CA PHE A 187 -0.64 15.20 -26.40
C PHE A 187 -1.12 15.12 -27.85
N GLN A 188 -2.42 15.36 -28.05
CA GLN A 188 -2.95 15.57 -29.40
C GLN A 188 -2.73 17.02 -29.83
N ALA A 189 -2.23 17.22 -31.04
CA ALA A 189 -2.15 18.56 -31.61
C ALA A 189 -3.54 19.04 -32.03
N ARG A 190 -3.84 20.32 -31.76
CA ARG A 190 -5.18 20.91 -31.94
C ARG A 190 -5.60 21.11 -33.40
N GLN A 191 -4.67 21.00 -34.35
CA GLN A 191 -4.91 21.35 -35.75
C GLN A 191 -5.17 20.13 -36.62
N SER A 192 -6.45 19.84 -36.88
CA SER A 192 -6.92 18.86 -37.88
C SER A 192 -6.61 17.39 -37.54
N SER A 193 -7.50 16.49 -37.95
CA SER A 193 -7.41 15.02 -37.83
C SER A 193 -6.18 14.38 -38.51
N LYS A 194 -5.26 15.20 -39.02
CA LYS A 194 -3.99 14.83 -39.65
C LYS A 194 -2.76 15.33 -38.89
N SER A 195 -2.90 16.06 -37.79
CA SER A 195 -1.74 16.48 -37.00
C SER A 195 -1.18 15.33 -36.18
N LYS A 196 0.15 15.22 -36.19
CA LYS A 196 0.88 14.17 -35.49
C LYS A 196 0.82 14.46 -33.99
N ALA A 197 0.50 13.44 -33.18
CA ALA A 197 0.64 13.53 -31.73
C ALA A 197 2.09 13.87 -31.36
N TRP A 198 2.27 14.57 -30.26
CA TRP A 198 3.58 14.93 -29.74
C TRP A 198 3.70 14.51 -28.28
N THR A 199 4.89 14.08 -27.88
CA THR A 199 5.15 13.60 -26.52
C THR A 199 6.00 14.62 -25.80
N TRP A 200 5.53 15.06 -24.63
CA TRP A 200 6.33 15.83 -23.70
C TRP A 200 7.08 14.87 -22.77
N TYR A 201 8.38 15.04 -22.65
CA TYR A 201 9.18 14.33 -21.67
C TYR A 201 9.43 15.28 -20.49
N PRO A 202 8.86 15.05 -19.29
CA PRO A 202 9.09 15.90 -18.13
C PRO A 202 10.57 15.92 -17.67
N ALA A 203 11.33 14.92 -18.09
CA ALA A 203 12.78 14.87 -17.98
C ALA A 203 13.42 15.03 -19.37
N THR A 204 13.76 13.91 -20.00
CA THR A 204 14.28 13.80 -21.37
C THR A 204 13.79 12.47 -21.94
N GLU A 205 13.93 12.28 -23.26
CA GLU A 205 13.61 11.00 -23.91
C GLU A 205 14.48 9.85 -23.38
N ASP A 206 15.73 10.15 -22.99
CA ASP A 206 16.67 9.22 -22.38
C ASP A 206 16.41 8.95 -20.89
N GLY A 207 15.35 9.53 -20.33
CA GLY A 207 15.04 9.45 -18.92
C GLY A 207 15.94 10.33 -18.06
N ALA A 208 15.64 10.42 -16.77
CA ALA A 208 16.47 11.15 -15.83
C ALA A 208 16.47 10.52 -14.44
N PHE A 209 17.54 10.83 -13.73
CA PHE A 209 17.67 10.60 -12.31
C PHE A 209 17.74 11.97 -11.61
N LEU A 210 16.79 12.23 -10.72
CA LEU A 210 16.60 13.50 -10.05
C LEU A 210 16.81 13.29 -8.55
N PRO A 211 17.98 13.67 -8.00
CA PRO A 211 18.17 13.74 -6.56
C PRO A 211 17.52 15.00 -6.01
N GLU A 212 16.69 14.84 -5.00
CA GLU A 212 15.95 15.90 -4.33
C GLU A 212 16.31 15.91 -2.84
N LEU A 213 16.61 17.11 -2.34
CA LEU A 213 16.71 17.39 -0.91
C LEU A 213 15.59 18.36 -0.57
N TYR A 214 14.81 18.05 0.47
CA TYR A 214 13.68 18.88 0.86
C TYR A 214 13.56 19.02 2.38
N PHE A 215 12.90 20.10 2.77
CA PHE A 215 12.49 20.39 4.13
C PHE A 215 10.97 20.52 4.10
N SER A 216 10.27 19.87 5.02
CA SER A 216 8.82 19.99 5.15
C SER A 216 8.41 20.41 6.56
N ILE A 217 7.34 21.20 6.63
CA ILE A 217 6.70 21.61 7.88
C ILE A 217 5.29 21.05 7.85
N HIS A 218 4.94 20.19 8.81
CA HIS A 218 3.59 19.64 8.93
C HIS A 218 2.86 20.33 10.08
N PHE A 219 1.83 21.13 9.76
CA PHE A 219 0.98 21.83 10.74
C PHE A 219 -0.15 20.93 11.26
#